data_AF-C6TGW9-F1
#
_entry.id   AF-C6TGW9-F1
#
_cell.length_a   1.000
_cell.length_b   1.000
_cell.length_c   1.000
_cell.angle_alpha   90.00
_cell.angle_beta   90.00
_cell.angle_gamma   90.00
#
_symmetry.space_group_name_H-M   'P 1'
#
loop_
_entity.id
_entity.type
_entity.pdbx_description
1 polymer ?
#
loop_
_entity_poly.entity_id
_entity_poly.type
_entity_poly.pdbx_seq_one_letter_code
_entity_poly.pdbx_strand_id
1 'polypeptide(L)'
;MISRVNMVIVGAHAVMANGGVIAPVGLNMVALAAQRHAVPFVVLAGSHKLCPLYPHNPEVLLNELRSPSELLDFGEFSDCMDSASGAGSLHVVNPTFDYVPPKLVSLFITDTGGHNPSYMYRLIADYYSADDLVVKRRPTTGS
;
A
#
# COMPACT_ATOMS: atom_id res chain seq x y z
N MET A 1 -13.42 13.70 -13.21
CA MET A 1 -14.33 14.00 -12.07
C MET A 1 -13.61 14.60 -10.86
N ILE A 2 -12.30 14.38 -10.68
CA ILE A 2 -11.50 14.96 -9.58
C ILE A 2 -11.47 16.51 -9.56
N SER A 3 -11.66 17.18 -10.70
CA SER A 3 -11.66 18.64 -10.83
C SER A 3 -12.78 19.38 -10.08
N ARG A 4 -13.77 18.64 -9.56
CA ARG A 4 -14.88 19.17 -8.75
C ARG A 4 -14.88 18.61 -7.33
N VAL A 5 -13.78 18.00 -6.90
CA VAL A 5 -13.63 17.42 -5.55
C VAL A 5 -12.81 18.37 -4.69
N ASN A 6 -13.25 18.61 -3.46
CA ASN A 6 -12.59 19.54 -2.55
C ASN A 6 -11.49 18.87 -1.72
N MET A 7 -11.64 17.58 -1.42
CA MET A 7 -10.71 16.78 -0.62
C MET A 7 -10.92 15.30 -0.93
N VAL A 8 -9.82 14.54 -0.93
CA VAL A 8 -9.85 13.08 -0.99
C VAL A 8 -9.56 12.54 0.40
N ILE A 9 -10.45 11.71 0.93
CA ILE A 9 -10.30 11.06 2.23
C ILE A 9 -10.28 9.55 2.01
N VAL A 10 -9.22 8.89 2.48
CA VAL A 10 -9.02 7.46 2.28
C VAL A 10 -8.59 6.78 3.57
N GLY A 11 -8.88 5.48 3.68
CA GLY A 11 -8.28 4.64 4.71
C GLY A 11 -6.92 4.10 4.24
N ALA A 12 -6.06 3.77 5.21
CA ALA A 12 -4.84 3.01 4.96
C ALA A 12 -4.95 1.56 5.45
N HIS A 13 -4.24 0.65 4.80
CA HIS A 13 -3.90 -0.65 5.37
C HIS A 13 -2.78 -0.50 6.40
N ALA A 14 -1.68 0.17 6.02
CA ALA A 14 -0.57 0.51 6.90
C ALA A 14 0.09 1.84 6.48
N VAL A 15 0.75 2.50 7.43
CA VAL A 15 1.59 3.70 7.19
C VAL A 15 3.02 3.36 7.58
N MET A 16 3.94 3.48 6.64
CA MET A 16 5.34 3.08 6.76
C MET A 16 6.18 4.15 7.46
N ALA A 17 7.40 3.79 7.88
CA ALA A 17 8.30 4.68 8.62
C ALA A 17 8.64 6.00 7.91
N ASN A 18 8.66 5.98 6.57
CA ASN A 18 8.91 7.17 5.75
C ASN A 18 7.65 8.01 5.50
N GLY A 19 6.51 7.67 6.11
CA GLY A 19 5.20 8.27 5.85
C GLY A 19 4.52 7.77 4.58
N GLY A 20 5.07 6.78 3.89
CA GLY A 20 4.43 6.13 2.76
C GLY A 20 3.22 5.30 3.21
N VAL A 21 2.21 5.16 2.36
CA VAL A 21 0.95 4.52 2.73
C VAL A 21 0.73 3.29 1.87
N ILE A 22 0.51 2.17 2.52
CA ILE A 22 -0.03 0.96 1.88
C ILE A 22 -1.54 1.07 1.96
N ALA A 23 -2.20 1.07 0.82
CA ALA A 23 -3.66 1.16 0.70
C ALA A 23 -4.16 0.10 -0.27
N PRO A 24 -5.48 -0.17 -0.33
CA PRO A 24 -6.04 -1.04 -1.37
C PRO A 24 -5.63 -0.61 -2.77
N VAL A 25 -5.61 -1.56 -3.71
CA VAL A 25 -5.17 -1.32 -5.09
C VAL A 25 -5.92 -0.14 -5.74
N GLY A 26 -5.18 0.72 -6.46
CA GLY A 26 -5.71 1.85 -7.21
C GLY A 26 -5.67 3.19 -6.47
N LEU A 27 -5.34 3.21 -5.18
CA LEU A 27 -5.27 4.47 -4.42
C LEU A 27 -4.12 5.39 -4.85
N ASN A 28 -3.01 4.87 -5.40
CA ASN A 28 -1.94 5.71 -5.93
C ASN A 28 -2.44 6.51 -7.15
N MET A 29 -3.27 5.91 -8.01
CA MET A 29 -3.90 6.62 -9.13
C MET A 29 -4.78 7.77 -8.66
N VAL A 30 -5.54 7.56 -7.58
CA VAL A 30 -6.36 8.62 -6.97
C VAL A 30 -5.48 9.72 -6.39
N ALA A 31 -4.39 9.36 -5.70
CA ALA A 31 -3.45 10.32 -5.11
C ALA A 31 -2.74 11.17 -6.18
N LEU A 32 -2.30 10.56 -7.29
CA LEU A 32 -1.70 11.25 -8.43
C LEU A 32 -2.69 12.21 -9.09
N ALA A 33 -3.94 11.77 -9.29
CA ALA A 33 -5.00 12.63 -9.82
C ALA A 33 -5.31 13.80 -8.88
N ALA A 34 -5.39 13.55 -7.57
CA ALA A 34 -5.62 14.59 -6.56
C ALA A 34 -4.49 15.63 -6.57
N GLN A 35 -3.23 15.17 -6.58
CA GLN A 35 -2.06 16.05 -6.66
C GLN A 35 -2.11 16.93 -7.92
N ARG A 36 -2.43 16.35 -9.08
CA ARG A 36 -2.51 17.10 -10.35
C ARG A 36 -3.57 18.20 -10.34
N HIS A 37 -4.63 18.04 -9.55
CA HIS A 37 -5.70 19.02 -9.40
C HIS A 37 -5.60 19.86 -8.12
N ALA A 38 -4.46 19.82 -7.42
CA ALA A 38 -4.23 20.50 -6.15
C ALA A 38 -5.29 20.19 -5.09
N VAL A 39 -5.87 18.99 -5.13
CA VAL A 39 -6.84 18.50 -4.16
C VAL A 39 -6.06 17.82 -3.02
N PRO A 40 -6.29 18.22 -1.75
CA PRO A 40 -5.62 17.59 -0.62
C PRO A 40 -6.02 16.12 -0.48
N PHE A 41 -5.01 15.27 -0.29
CA PHE A 41 -5.17 13.83 -0.08
C PHE A 41 -4.93 13.50 1.39
N VAL A 42 -6.00 13.15 2.10
CA VAL A 42 -6.02 12.94 3.54
C VAL A 42 -6.18 11.46 3.84
N VAL A 43 -5.31 10.95 4.72
CA VAL A 43 -5.26 9.53 5.08
C VAL A 43 -5.74 9.35 6.51
N LEU A 44 -6.75 8.51 6.69
CA LEU A 44 -7.27 8.08 7.97
C LEU A 44 -6.59 6.76 8.37
N ALA A 45 -5.82 6.79 9.46
CA ALA A 45 -5.15 5.61 9.98
C ALA A 45 -5.06 5.70 11.51
N GLY A 46 -5.48 4.64 12.22
CA GLY A 46 -5.22 4.57 13.66
C GLY A 46 -3.74 4.34 13.95
N SER A 47 -3.28 4.73 15.13
CA SER A 47 -1.91 4.50 15.64
C SER A 47 -1.41 3.06 15.47
N HIS A 48 -2.29 2.07 15.63
CA HIS A 48 -1.98 0.64 15.42
C HIS A 48 -1.62 0.25 13.98
N LYS A 49 -1.90 1.10 12.98
CA LYS A 49 -1.54 0.88 11.57
C LYS A 49 -0.18 1.48 11.21
N LEU A 50 0.48 2.14 12.15
CA LEU A 50 1.80 2.71 11.95
C LEU A 50 2.84 1.59 12.04
N CYS A 51 3.58 1.41 10.96
CA CYS A 51 4.58 0.38 10.77
C CYS A 51 5.96 1.03 10.80
N PRO A 52 6.86 0.61 11.70
CA PRO A 52 8.18 1.20 11.81
C PRO A 52 9.17 0.69 10.75
N LEU A 53 8.73 -0.18 9.84
CA LEU A 53 9.56 -0.69 8.75
C LEU A 53 9.69 0.35 7.63
N TYR A 54 10.88 0.41 7.03
CA TYR A 54 11.14 1.25 5.87
C TYR A 54 10.79 0.51 4.56
N PRO A 55 10.04 1.13 3.63
CA PRO A 55 9.65 0.48 2.38
C PRO A 55 10.79 0.58 1.36
N HIS A 56 11.73 -0.37 1.40
CA HIS A 56 12.86 -0.40 0.46
C HIS A 56 12.42 -0.64 -1.00
N ASN A 57 11.58 -1.65 -1.23
CA ASN A 57 11.03 -2.00 -2.54
C ASN A 57 9.51 -2.24 -2.42
N PRO A 58 8.70 -1.18 -2.27
CA PRO A 58 7.29 -1.31 -1.94
C PRO A 58 6.48 -2.06 -3.01
N GLU A 59 6.82 -1.88 -4.28
CA GLU A 59 6.11 -2.51 -5.41
C GLU A 59 6.28 -4.03 -5.46
N VAL A 60 7.38 -4.55 -4.91
CA VAL A 60 7.73 -5.98 -4.96
C VAL A 60 7.51 -6.67 -3.62
N LEU A 61 7.79 -5.99 -2.51
CA LEU A 61 7.87 -6.62 -1.18
C LEU A 61 6.63 -6.39 -0.32
N LEU A 62 5.77 -5.43 -0.66
CA LEU A 62 4.66 -4.99 0.21
C LEU A 62 3.29 -5.25 -0.40
N ASN A 63 3.24 -6.02 -1.49
CA ASN A 63 2.01 -6.37 -2.17
C ASN A 63 1.73 -7.86 -2.09
N GLU A 64 0.45 -8.20 -1.94
CA GLU A 64 -0.03 -9.56 -1.98
C GLU A 64 -0.84 -9.76 -3.26
N LEU A 65 -0.65 -10.90 -3.93
CA LEU A 65 -1.40 -11.25 -5.13
C LEU A 65 -2.63 -12.08 -4.74
N ARG A 66 -3.80 -11.62 -5.17
CA ARG A 66 -5.07 -12.35 -5.07
C ARG A 66 -5.26 -13.31 -6.23
N SER A 67 -6.28 -14.16 -6.12
CA SER A 67 -6.63 -15.10 -7.17
C SER A 67 -6.95 -14.36 -8.48
N PRO A 68 -6.39 -14.78 -9.63
CA PRO A 68 -6.79 -14.29 -10.95
C PRO A 68 -8.27 -14.49 -11.26
N SER A 69 -8.91 -15.48 -10.62
CA SER A 69 -10.34 -15.79 -10.82
C SER A 69 -11.28 -14.67 -10.38
N GLU A 70 -10.80 -13.69 -9.60
CA GLU A 70 -11.58 -12.49 -9.25
C GLU A 70 -11.65 -11.47 -10.40
N LEU A 71 -10.75 -11.59 -11.38
CA LEU A 71 -10.66 -10.68 -12.53
C LEU A 71 -11.21 -11.31 -13.81
N LEU A 72 -11.06 -12.62 -13.97
CA LEU A 72 -11.45 -13.37 -15.16
C LEU A 72 -12.05 -14.70 -14.77
N ASP A 73 -13.22 -15.03 -15.33
CA ASP A 73 -13.84 -16.34 -15.14
C ASP A 73 -13.04 -17.43 -15.87
N PHE A 74 -13.07 -18.65 -15.32
CA PHE A 74 -12.34 -19.79 -15.87
C PHE A 74 -12.72 -20.14 -17.31
N GLY A 75 -13.96 -19.89 -17.72
CA GLY A 75 -14.41 -20.11 -19.09
C GLY A 75 -13.69 -19.18 -20.08
N GLU A 76 -13.65 -17.88 -19.77
CA GLU A 76 -12.98 -16.87 -20.60
C GLU A 76 -11.46 -17.08 -20.61
N PHE A 77 -10.88 -17.53 -19.49
CA PHE A 77 -9.46 -17.87 -19.43
C PHE A 77 -9.10 -19.06 -20.35
N SER A 78 -10.01 -20.03 -20.51
CA SER A 78 -9.80 -21.16 -21.42
C SER A 78 -9.78 -20.72 -22.89
N ASP A 79 -10.58 -19.73 -23.27
CA ASP A 79 -10.61 -19.17 -24.63
C ASP A 79 -9.30 -18.42 -24.97
N CYS A 80 -8.58 -17.95 -23.95
CA CYS A 80 -7.31 -17.24 -24.10
C CYS A 80 -6.09 -18.19 -24.17
N MET A 81 -6.26 -19.47 -23.85
CA MET A 81 -5.20 -20.49 -23.87
C MET A 81 -5.16 -21.17 -25.24
N ASP A 82 -4.26 -20.72 -26.11
CA ASP A 82 -4.02 -21.34 -27.41
C ASP A 82 -3.50 -22.79 -27.21
N SER A 83 -4.33 -23.78 -27.54
CA SER A 83 -4.05 -25.21 -27.31
C SER A 83 -2.88 -25.76 -28.15
N ALA A 84 -2.34 -24.97 -29.08
CA ALA A 84 -1.33 -25.40 -30.06
C ALA A 84 0.12 -25.04 -29.70
N SER A 85 0.37 -24.09 -28.80
CA SER A 85 1.71 -23.52 -28.58
C SER A 85 2.31 -23.80 -27.20
N GLY A 86 1.58 -24.40 -26.26
CA GLY A 86 2.10 -24.79 -24.94
C GLY A 86 2.65 -23.64 -24.07
N ALA A 87 2.55 -22.40 -24.56
CA ALA A 87 3.01 -21.18 -23.91
C ALA A 87 1.80 -20.27 -23.75
N GLY A 88 1.23 -20.25 -22.53
CA GLY A 88 0.13 -19.37 -22.19
C GLY A 88 0.54 -17.90 -22.41
N SER A 89 -0.08 -17.24 -23.37
CA SER A 89 0.23 -15.85 -23.77
C SER A 89 -0.30 -14.80 -22.79
N LEU A 90 -1.21 -15.19 -21.88
CA LEU A 90 -1.86 -14.31 -20.91
C LEU A 90 -1.36 -14.56 -19.49
N HIS A 91 -0.69 -13.55 -18.91
CA HIS A 91 -0.30 -13.54 -17.50
C HIS A 91 -1.18 -12.55 -16.73
N VAL A 92 -2.04 -13.06 -15.86
CA VAL A 92 -3.00 -12.25 -15.08
C VAL A 92 -2.38 -11.92 -13.72
N VAL A 93 -2.35 -10.63 -13.37
CA VAL A 93 -1.82 -10.15 -12.09
C VAL A 93 -2.92 -9.41 -11.35
N ASN A 94 -3.23 -9.87 -10.13
CA ASN A 94 -4.25 -9.25 -9.26
C ASN A 94 -3.62 -8.75 -7.95
N PRO A 95 -3.00 -7.55 -7.95
CA PRO A 95 -2.45 -6.98 -6.73
C PRO A 95 -3.56 -6.55 -5.76
N THR A 96 -3.33 -6.76 -4.47
CA THR A 96 -4.28 -6.41 -3.41
C THR A 96 -4.08 -4.99 -2.94
N PHE A 97 -2.82 -4.59 -2.82
CA PHE A 97 -2.42 -3.31 -2.28
C PHE A 97 -1.69 -2.47 -3.33
N ASP A 98 -1.58 -1.20 -3.01
CA ASP A 98 -0.86 -0.20 -3.78
C ASP A 98 -0.15 0.74 -2.81
N TYR A 99 1.00 1.25 -3.23
CA TYR A 99 1.84 2.09 -2.40
C TYR A 99 1.71 3.54 -2.83
N VAL A 100 1.20 4.36 -1.92
CA VAL A 100 1.11 5.81 -2.10
C VAL A 100 2.35 6.45 -1.45
N PRO A 101 3.24 7.09 -2.24
CA PRO A 101 4.42 7.71 -1.67
C PRO A 101 4.05 8.91 -0.78
N PRO A 102 4.86 9.19 0.27
CA PRO A 102 4.55 10.21 1.29
C PRO A 102 4.31 11.59 0.71
N LYS A 103 4.98 11.93 -0.41
CA LYS A 103 4.87 13.21 -1.11
C LYS A 103 3.47 13.53 -1.66
N LEU A 104 2.62 12.50 -1.82
CA LEU A 104 1.25 12.67 -2.29
C LEU A 104 0.26 12.86 -1.15
N VAL A 105 0.66 12.52 0.08
CA VAL A 105 -0.19 12.66 1.26
C VAL A 105 -0.08 14.08 1.80
N SER A 106 -1.23 14.71 2.02
CA SER A 106 -1.30 16.07 2.57
C SER A 106 -1.40 16.07 4.10
N LEU A 107 -2.17 15.14 4.67
CA LEU A 107 -2.45 15.07 6.10
C LEU A 107 -2.76 13.64 6.53
N PHE A 108 -2.25 13.24 7.69
CA PHE A 108 -2.68 12.05 8.40
C PHE A 108 -3.64 12.43 9.50
N ILE A 109 -4.74 11.71 9.64
CA ILE A 109 -5.63 11.82 10.80
C ILE A 109 -5.57 10.49 11.54
N THR A 110 -5.12 10.58 12.79
CA THR A 110 -5.00 9.46 13.72
C THR A 110 -5.92 9.67 14.91
N ASP A 111 -6.00 8.66 15.78
CA ASP A 111 -6.66 8.71 17.10
C ASP A 111 -6.15 9.84 18.00
N THR A 112 -4.89 10.28 17.82
CA THR A 112 -4.29 11.39 18.58
C THR A 112 -4.46 12.75 17.92
N GLY A 113 -5.04 12.81 16.71
CA GLY A 113 -5.25 14.04 15.95
C GLY A 113 -4.58 14.04 14.58
N GLY A 114 -4.48 15.26 14.01
CA GLY A 114 -3.95 15.49 12.67
C GLY A 114 -2.43 15.72 12.67
N HIS A 115 -1.71 15.00 11.81
CA HIS A 115 -0.26 15.01 11.71
C HIS A 115 0.22 15.25 10.28
N ASN A 116 1.28 16.04 10.12
CA ASN A 116 1.97 16.18 8.84
C ASN A 116 2.73 14.88 8.50
N PRO A 117 2.84 14.48 7.22
CA PRO A 117 3.65 13.32 6.82
C PRO A 117 5.07 13.32 7.38
N SER A 118 5.70 14.49 7.45
CA SER A 118 7.06 14.64 8.01
C SER A 118 7.13 14.34 9.50
N TYR A 119 6.03 14.35 10.25
CA TYR A 119 6.01 14.02 11.68
C TYR A 119 5.86 12.52 11.95
N MET A 120 5.55 11.71 10.93
CA MET A 120 5.27 10.27 11.11
C MET A 120 6.44 9.50 11.71
N TYR A 121 7.69 9.81 11.34
CA TYR A 121 8.85 9.14 11.93
C TYR A 121 8.93 9.35 13.46
N ARG A 122 8.55 10.55 13.92
CA ARG A 122 8.59 10.91 15.35
C ARG A 122 7.47 10.18 16.08
N LEU A 123 6.27 10.20 15.53
CA LEU A 123 5.12 9.49 16.09
C LEU A 123 5.41 7.99 16.24
N ILE A 124 6.02 7.38 15.23
CA ILE A 124 6.41 5.97 15.25
C ILE A 124 7.46 5.70 16.33
N ALA A 125 8.46 6.57 16.47
CA ALA A 125 9.49 6.44 17.51
C ALA A 125 8.95 6.62 18.93
N ASP A 126 7.81 7.29 19.11
CA ASP A 126 7.15 7.41 20.41
C ASP A 126 6.37 6.12 20.79
N TYR A 127 5.97 5.30 19.81
CA TYR A 127 5.25 4.04 20.03
C TYR A 127 6.12 2.78 20.04
N TYR A 128 7.24 2.77 19.30
CA TYR A 128 8.11 1.60 19.13
C TYR A 128 9.52 1.86 19.63
N SER A 129 10.13 0.86 20.28
CA SER A 129 11.56 0.90 20.58
C SER A 129 12.38 0.53 19.34
N ALA A 130 13.60 1.06 19.24
CA ALA A 130 14.53 0.65 18.19
C ALA A 130 14.89 -0.85 18.27
N ASP A 131 14.84 -1.43 19.47
CA ASP A 131 15.11 -2.86 19.70
C ASP A 131 14.02 -3.77 19.12
N ASP A 132 12.81 -3.25 18.88
CA ASP A 132 11.67 -4.03 18.38
C ASP A 132 11.75 -4.27 16.86
N LEU A 133 12.61 -3.51 16.16
CA LEU A 133 12.71 -3.53 14.69
C LEU A 133 13.51 -4.74 14.17
N VAL A 134 14.43 -5.24 14.99
CA VAL A 134 15.27 -6.37 14.62
C VAL A 134 14.70 -7.62 15.27
N VAL A 135 13.89 -8.36 14.52
CA VAL A 135 13.52 -9.72 14.93
C VAL A 135 14.79 -10.56 14.92
N LYS A 136 15.41 -10.75 16.10
CA LYS A 136 16.50 -11.71 16.29
C LYS A 136 15.98 -13.08 15.87
N ARG A 137 16.30 -13.53 14.65
CA ARG A 137 16.05 -14.91 14.24
C ARG A 137 16.77 -15.80 15.24
N ARG A 138 16.02 -16.55 16.04
CA ARG A 138 16.60 -17.64 16.83
C ARG A 138 17.30 -18.56 15.82
N PRO A 139 18.60 -18.88 16.00
CA PRO A 139 19.23 -19.88 15.16
C PRO A 139 18.42 -21.17 15.33
N THR A 140 17.84 -21.65 14.23
CA THR A 140 17.29 -22.99 14.16
C THR A 140 18.45 -23.93 14.42
N THR A 141 18.54 -24.42 15.66
CA THR A 141 19.42 -25.53 16.00
C THR A 141 18.93 -26.71 15.18
N GLY A 142 19.68 -27.02 14.12
CA GLY A 142 19.42 -28.19 13.29
C GLY A 142 19.48 -29.44 14.16
N SER A 143 18.39 -30.20 14.14
CA SER A 143 18.35 -31.60 14.53
C SER A 143 18.37 -32.46 13.27
#